data_AF-A0A947AAF2-F1
#
_entry.id   AF-A0A947AAF2-F1
#
_cell.length_a   1.000
_cell.length_b   1.000
_cell.length_c   1.000
_cell.angle_alpha   90.00
_cell.angle_beta   90.00
_cell.angle_gamma   90.00
#
_symmetry.space_group_name_H-M   'P 1'
#
loop_
_entity.id
_entity.type
_entity.pdbx_description
1 polymer ?
#
loop_
_entity_poly.entity_id
_entity_poly.type
_entity_poly.pdbx_seq_one_letter_code
_entity_poly.pdbx_strand_id
1 'polypeptide(L)'
;MAINPQKIKTLGQLKAAGYQSKSIKDELRENLREKIKQGKTVFEGVWGYEDSVIPELERAILSRHNINLLGLRGQAKTRLARLMVNLL
;
A
#
# COMPACT_ATOMS: atom_id res chain seq x y z
N MET A 1 -17.24 -14.84 -7.43
CA MET A 1 -17.80 -15.39 -6.19
C MET A 1 -17.19 -14.59 -5.04
N ALA A 2 -17.88 -13.57 -4.53
CA ALA A 2 -17.33 -12.65 -3.54
C ALA A 2 -17.50 -13.25 -2.13
N ILE A 3 -16.38 -13.38 -1.40
CA ILE A 3 -16.36 -13.79 0.00
C ILE A 3 -17.20 -12.77 0.79
N ASN A 4 -18.22 -13.21 1.52
CA ASN A 4 -19.06 -12.31 2.32
C ASN A 4 -18.54 -12.25 3.76
N PRO A 5 -17.74 -11.23 4.13
CA PRO A 5 -17.02 -11.20 5.40
C PRO A 5 -17.94 -11.16 6.62
N GLN A 6 -19.19 -10.69 6.47
CA GLN A 6 -20.15 -10.58 7.59
C GLN A 6 -20.65 -11.94 8.12
N LYS A 7 -20.53 -13.01 7.33
CA LYS A 7 -20.94 -14.38 7.76
C LYS A 7 -19.78 -15.23 8.29
N ILE A 8 -18.54 -14.78 8.13
CA ILE A 8 -17.35 -15.54 8.48
C ILE A 8 -16.83 -15.04 9.83
N LYS A 9 -17.01 -15.84 10.87
CA LYS A 9 -16.63 -15.50 12.25
C LYS A 9 -15.33 -16.17 12.71
N THR A 10 -14.83 -17.15 11.95
CA THR A 10 -13.63 -17.91 12.31
C THR A 10 -12.65 -18.03 11.15
N LEU A 11 -11.36 -18.18 11.48
CA LEU A 11 -10.30 -18.41 10.49
C LEU A 11 -10.56 -19.68 9.66
N GLY A 12 -11.17 -20.70 10.27
CA GLY A 12 -11.57 -21.93 9.57
C GLY A 12 -12.62 -21.68 8.48
N GLN A 13 -13.63 -20.85 8.77
CA GLN A 13 -14.63 -20.44 7.79
C GLN A 13 -14.03 -19.58 6.68
N LEU A 14 -13.05 -18.72 7.00
CA LEU A 14 -12.35 -17.89 6.01
C LEU A 14 -11.56 -18.75 5.01
N LYS A 15 -10.82 -19.75 5.51
CA LYS A 15 -10.09 -20.71 4.67
C LYS A 15 -11.06 -21.54 3.82
N ALA A 16 -12.18 -22.00 4.39
CA ALA A 16 -13.21 -22.76 3.67
C ALA A 16 -13.90 -21.92 2.58
N ALA A 17 -13.99 -20.60 2.77
CA ALA A 17 -14.52 -19.66 1.77
C ALA A 17 -13.55 -19.38 0.61
N GLY A 18 -12.38 -20.02 0.58
CA GLY A 18 -11.39 -19.87 -0.51
C GLY A 18 -10.51 -18.63 -0.37
N TYR A 19 -10.39 -18.06 0.84
CA TYR A 19 -9.45 -16.96 1.06
C TYR A 19 -8.01 -17.41 0.82
N GLN A 20 -7.30 -16.69 -0.04
CA GLN A 20 -5.87 -16.85 -0.23
C GLN A 20 -5.12 -15.67 0.39
N SER A 21 -4.22 -15.98 1.31
CA SER A 21 -3.31 -15.00 1.89
C SER A 21 -2.38 -14.47 0.80
N LYS A 22 -2.32 -13.15 0.65
CA LYS A 22 -1.35 -12.49 -0.23
C LYS A 22 -0.15 -12.03 0.58
N SER A 23 1.00 -11.92 -0.07
CA SER A 23 2.15 -11.22 0.53
C SER A 23 1.82 -9.75 0.68
N ILE A 24 2.30 -9.12 1.74
CA ILE A 24 2.18 -7.66 1.96
C ILE A 24 2.65 -6.89 0.72
N LYS A 25 3.73 -7.34 0.06
CA LYS A 25 4.24 -6.71 -1.16
C LYS A 25 3.26 -6.80 -2.34
N ASP A 26 2.52 -7.89 -2.44
CA ASP A 26 1.53 -8.08 -3.50
C ASP A 26 0.27 -7.28 -3.24
N GLU A 27 -0.17 -7.22 -1.98
CA GLU A 27 -1.28 -6.41 -1.54
C GLU A 27 -1.01 -4.92 -1.77
N LEU A 28 0.13 -4.41 -1.31
CA LEU A 28 0.56 -3.03 -1.55
C LEU A 28 0.61 -2.69 -3.05
N ARG A 29 1.12 -3.60 -3.88
CA ARG A 29 1.22 -3.40 -5.33
C ARG A 29 -0.15 -3.28 -5.99
N GLU A 30 -1.07 -4.21 -5.71
CA GLU A 30 -2.40 -4.16 -6.32
C GLU A 30 -3.22 -2.98 -5.80
N ASN A 31 -3.16 -2.71 -4.50
CA ASN A 31 -3.86 -1.56 -3.90
C ASN A 31 -3.34 -0.24 -4.48
N LEU A 32 -2.02 -0.10 -4.66
CA LEU A 32 -1.44 1.07 -5.32
C LEU A 32 -1.91 1.20 -6.76
N ARG A 33 -1.89 0.11 -7.53
CA ARG A 33 -2.35 0.08 -8.92
C ARG A 33 -3.81 0.48 -9.05
N GLU A 34 -4.67 0.03 -8.14
CA GLU A 34 -6.07 0.43 -8.11
C GLU A 34 -6.25 1.92 -7.79
N LYS A 35 -5.50 2.45 -6.81
CA LYS A 35 -5.55 3.88 -6.48
C LYS A 35 -5.08 4.78 -7.62
N ILE A 36 -3.99 4.39 -8.30
CA ILE A 36 -3.49 5.12 -9.49
C ILE A 36 -4.55 5.12 -10.60
N LYS A 37 -5.19 3.97 -10.88
CA LYS A 37 -6.28 3.89 -11.87
C LYS A 37 -7.47 4.79 -11.52
N GLN A 38 -7.75 4.97 -10.22
CA GLN A 38 -8.82 5.84 -9.73
C GLN A 38 -8.40 7.32 -9.65
N GLY A 39 -7.15 7.67 -9.97
CA GLY A 39 -6.63 9.03 -9.85
C GLY A 39 -6.56 9.53 -8.40
N LYS A 40 -6.50 8.61 -7.42
CA LYS A 40 -6.43 8.96 -5.99
C LYS A 40 -5.00 9.18 -5.55
N THR A 41 -4.76 10.31 -4.87
CA THR A 41 -3.50 10.64 -4.21
C THR A 41 -3.26 9.72 -3.02
N VAL A 42 -2.15 8.97 -3.05
CA VAL A 42 -1.81 8.02 -1.97
C VAL A 42 -1.07 8.71 -0.83
N PHE A 43 -0.19 9.66 -1.19
CA PHE A 43 0.76 10.29 -0.27
C PHE A 43 0.37 11.75 0.01
N GLU A 44 -0.80 11.97 0.61
CA GLU A 44 -1.33 13.31 0.80
C GLU A 44 -0.56 14.17 1.83
N GLY A 45 -0.36 15.43 1.43
CA GLY A 45 0.22 16.50 2.22
C GLY A 45 1.73 16.44 2.40
N VAL A 46 2.46 15.59 1.66
CA VAL A 46 3.92 15.67 1.57
C VAL A 46 4.32 16.65 0.46
N TRP A 47 4.53 17.90 0.84
CA TRP A 47 4.87 18.97 -0.09
C TRP A 47 6.30 18.85 -0.61
N GLY A 48 6.50 19.09 -1.91
CA GLY A 48 7.81 19.14 -2.57
C GLY A 48 8.37 17.78 -3.00
N TYR A 49 7.66 16.67 -2.76
CA TYR A 49 8.06 15.31 -3.16
C TYR A 49 7.25 14.74 -4.32
N GLU A 50 6.26 15.50 -4.81
CA GLU A 50 5.31 15.10 -5.86
C GLU A 50 6.02 14.72 -7.16
N ASP A 51 7.09 15.44 -7.52
CA ASP A 51 7.83 15.22 -8.76
C ASP A 51 9.14 14.42 -8.59
N SER A 52 9.49 14.00 -7.36
CA SER A 52 10.77 13.34 -7.06
C SER A 52 10.60 12.03 -6.30
N VAL A 53 10.41 12.11 -4.99
CA VAL A 53 10.41 10.96 -4.08
C VAL A 53 9.15 10.10 -4.25
N ILE A 54 7.98 10.71 -4.45
CA ILE A 54 6.72 9.98 -4.58
C ILE A 54 6.73 9.06 -5.83
N PRO A 55 7.07 9.55 -7.04
CA PRO A 55 7.14 8.69 -8.22
C PRO A 55 8.14 7.54 -8.07
N GLU A 56 9.27 7.77 -7.41
CA GLU A 56 10.27 6.73 -7.16
C GLU A 56 9.77 5.68 -6.16
N LEU A 57 9.09 6.11 -5.10
CA LEU A 57 8.45 5.25 -4.13
C LEU A 57 7.37 4.37 -4.77
N GLU A 58 6.51 4.95 -5.61
CA GLU A 58 5.47 4.22 -6.33
C GLU A 58 6.08 3.15 -7.25
N ARG A 59 7.12 3.50 -8.01
CA ARG A 59 7.85 2.55 -8.87
C ARG A 59 8.45 1.40 -8.06
N ALA A 60 9.04 1.70 -6.91
CA ALA A 60 9.62 0.68 -6.04
C ALA A 60 8.56 -0.30 -5.50
N ILE A 61 7.39 0.20 -5.10
CA ILE A 61 6.25 -0.63 -4.66
C ILE A 61 5.75 -1.50 -5.81
N LEU A 62 5.54 -0.92 -7.00
CA LEU A 62 5.10 -1.67 -8.19
C LEU A 62 6.10 -2.78 -8.57
N SER A 63 7.40 -2.53 -8.34
CA SER A 63 8.49 -3.48 -8.60
C SER A 63 8.73 -4.47 -7.45
N ARG A 64 7.97 -4.37 -6.35
CA ARG A 64 8.12 -5.21 -5.14
C ARG A 64 9.49 -5.09 -4.45
N HIS A 65 10.16 -3.95 -4.65
CA HIS A 65 11.47 -3.68 -4.08
C HIS A 65 11.39 -3.34 -2.59
N ASN A 66 12.51 -3.56 -1.88
CA ASN A 66 12.66 -3.05 -0.52
C ASN A 66 12.96 -1.54 -0.60
N ILE A 67 12.37 -0.76 0.29
CA ILE A 67 12.50 0.71 0.29
C ILE A 67 13.22 1.12 1.57
N ASN A 68 14.22 1.99 1.45
CA ASN A 68 14.87 2.64 2.57
C ASN A 68 14.77 4.17 2.39
N LEU A 69 14.18 4.86 3.36
CA LEU A 69 14.00 6.31 3.32
C LEU A 69 15.19 6.99 4.02
N LEU A 70 16.05 7.66 3.25
CA LEU A 70 17.20 8.41 3.75
C LEU A 70 17.01 9.92 3.58
N GLY A 71 17.56 10.72 4.49
CA GLY A 71 17.50 12.18 4.42
C GLY A 71 17.73 12.87 5.76
N LEU A 72 17.72 14.20 5.79
CA LEU A 72 17.95 15.02 6.99
C LEU A 72 16.74 15.02 7.95
N ARG A 73 16.95 15.44 9.20
CA ARG A 73 15.85 15.56 10.18
C ARG A 73 14.76 16.52 9.65
N GLY A 74 13.49 16.16 9.83
CA GLY A 74 12.35 16.99 9.38
C GLY A 74 11.90 16.76 7.93
N GLN A 75 12.62 15.97 7.13
CA GLN A 75 12.30 15.70 5.70
C GLN A 75 11.19 14.67 5.46
N ALA A 76 10.17 14.62 6.33
CA ALA A 76 8.96 13.80 6.15
C ALA A 76 9.11 12.26 5.98
N LYS A 77 10.29 11.65 6.19
CA LYS A 77 10.51 10.19 6.10
C LYS A 77 9.48 9.37 6.88
N THR A 78 9.32 9.68 8.16
CA THR A 78 8.35 8.99 9.03
C THR A 78 6.91 9.17 8.56
N ARG A 79 6.61 10.32 7.94
CA ARG A 79 5.27 10.60 7.43
C ARG A 79 4.99 9.77 6.17
N LEU A 80 5.93 9.67 5.23
CA LEU A 80 5.82 8.78 4.07
C LEU A 80 5.57 7.33 4.50
N ALA A 81 6.34 6.83 5.46
CA ALA A 81 6.16 5.47 5.98
C ALA A 81 4.76 5.24 6.57
N ARG A 82 4.19 6.23 7.28
CA ARG A 82 2.82 6.13 7.82
C ARG A 82 1.75 6.17 6.72
N LEU A 83 1.97 6.94 5.66
CA LEU A 83 1.06 7.02 4.52
C LEU A 83 1.01 5.71 3.73
N MET A 84 2.05 4.87 3.79
CA MET A 84 2.01 3.52 3.21
C MET A 84 0.93 2.64 3.83
N VAL A 85 0.50 2.90 5.06
CA VAL A 85 -0.62 2.18 5.69
C VAL A 85 -1.93 2.41 4.94
N ASN A 86 -2.08 3.54 4.24
CA ASN A 86 -3.26 3.78 3.42
C ASN A 86 -3.36 2.80 2.24
N LEU A 87 -2.30 2.08 1.90
CA LEU A 87 -2.26 1.06 0.86
C LEU A 87 -2.55 -0.36 1.40
N LEU A 88 -2.86 -0.50 2.69
CA LEU A 88 -3.23 -1.77 3.33
C LEU A 88 -4.74 -1.80 3.64
#